data_AF-A0A7X0SEI3-F1
#
_entry.id   AF-A0A7X0SEI3-F1
#
_cell.length_a   1.000
_cell.length_b   1.000
_cell.length_c   1.000
_cell.angle_alpha   90.00
_cell.angle_beta   90.00
_cell.angle_gamma   90.00
#
_symmetry.space_group_name_H-M   'P 1'
#
loop_
_entity.id
_entity.type
_entity.pdbx_description
1 polymer ?
#
loop_
_entity_poly.entity_id
_entity_poly.type
_entity_poly.pdbx_seq_one_letter_code
_entity_poly.pdbx_strand_id
1 'polypeptide(L)'
;MIIILILVPLGNTLAFADEPFALPEEASSTLNDTSPTSDALKAEFDCLIKDLFIKRNISIVSGDCEGLKDFYDLNVKVSQYAYESEVKKAQYLMNWSGKQSVVFKNLDSIVKVRKVKEKEPGLFGVICDVITEFNYYYTDSPQVINTFRLGTNHYLNLKKTEDRYIITKEWYTDPFADSLNLNNIKTEEVKKYILSKEAPAYTSSEKVQKAIDYAHTYCGASTDENFIFKYNSSKYKNHNPDGGDCANFASQILHEGGGLKKNGTWNYAGKNGTKAWLNAQGFKGYMLGSGRGSSIAKGSYQQVYKAAYNMRPGDFVAYERKGRIVHISTVTGLDSKGYPLVTCHNTDRLLVPYDLGWSNENITFHLVHTHY
;
A
#
# COMPACT_ATOMS: atom_id res chain seq x y z
N MET A 1 -0.93 36.81 -34.68
CA MET A 1 0.13 36.21 -33.85
C MET A 1 -0.31 34.78 -33.56
N ILE A 2 0.19 33.82 -34.33
CA ILE A 2 -0.24 32.41 -34.28
C ILE A 2 0.53 31.74 -33.14
N ILE A 3 -0.20 31.31 -32.10
CA ILE A 3 0.36 30.51 -31.01
C ILE A 3 0.41 29.07 -31.51
N ILE A 4 1.62 28.61 -31.80
CA ILE A 4 1.91 27.22 -32.15
C ILE A 4 1.84 26.41 -30.86
N LEU A 5 0.78 25.59 -30.71
CA LEU A 5 0.75 24.51 -29.73
C LEU A 5 1.77 23.45 -30.17
N ILE A 6 2.93 23.43 -29.52
CA ILE A 6 3.88 22.32 -29.64
C ILE A 6 3.32 21.18 -28.79
N LEU A 7 2.63 20.24 -29.43
CA LEU A 7 2.36 18.90 -28.92
C LEU A 7 3.71 18.17 -28.83
N VAL A 8 4.32 18.16 -27.64
CA VAL A 8 5.44 17.28 -27.32
C VAL A 8 4.84 15.91 -26.91
N PRO A 9 5.33 14.79 -27.45
CA PRO A 9 4.76 13.49 -27.15
C PRO A 9 4.97 13.14 -25.67
N LEU A 10 3.90 12.76 -24.98
CA LEU A 10 3.93 12.14 -23.66
C LEU A 10 4.69 10.80 -23.75
N GLY A 11 6.02 10.85 -23.66
CA GLY A 11 6.83 9.74 -23.21
C GLY A 11 6.80 9.69 -21.68
N ASN A 12 5.61 9.52 -21.09
CA ASN A 12 5.43 9.39 -19.65
C ASN A 12 5.23 7.91 -19.33
N THR A 13 6.25 7.24 -18.82
CA THR A 13 6.05 6.12 -17.90
C THR A 13 5.53 6.69 -16.59
N LEU A 14 4.23 6.98 -16.54
CA LEU A 14 3.50 7.11 -15.28
C LEU A 14 3.55 5.72 -14.65
N ALA A 15 4.44 5.52 -13.67
CA ALA A 15 4.39 4.34 -12.83
C ALA A 15 3.06 4.39 -12.07
N PHE A 16 2.08 3.63 -12.53
CA PHE A 16 0.85 3.39 -11.79
C PHE A 16 1.18 2.55 -10.55
N ALA A 17 0.39 2.70 -9.48
CA ALA A 17 0.50 1.89 -8.25
C ALA A 17 0.52 0.37 -8.49
N ASP A 18 0.07 -0.08 -9.68
CA ASP A 18 -0.05 -1.49 -10.09
C ASP A 18 0.69 -1.83 -11.41
N GLU A 19 1.60 -0.98 -11.91
CA GLU A 19 2.57 -1.47 -12.92
C GLU A 19 3.40 -2.60 -12.29
N PRO A 20 3.79 -3.63 -13.07
CA PRO A 20 4.58 -4.73 -12.53
C PRO A 20 5.77 -4.16 -11.74
N PHE A 21 6.00 -4.73 -10.54
CA PHE A 21 7.10 -4.43 -9.62
C PHE A 21 8.43 -4.81 -10.28
N ALA A 22 8.78 -4.15 -11.38
CA ALA A 22 10.08 -4.22 -11.99
C ALA A 22 10.87 -3.09 -11.36
N LEU A 23 11.71 -3.45 -10.38
CA LEU A 23 12.76 -2.56 -9.92
C LEU A 23 13.53 -2.05 -11.16
N PRO A 24 13.86 -0.75 -11.24
CA PRO A 24 14.65 -0.23 -12.33
C PRO A 24 15.93 -1.07 -12.52
N GLU A 25 16.42 -1.21 -13.74
CA GLU A 25 17.61 -2.03 -14.04
C GLU A 25 18.81 -1.67 -13.14
N GLU A 26 18.98 -0.38 -12.83
CA GLU A 26 19.97 0.13 -11.89
C GLU A 26 19.75 -0.32 -10.43
N ALA A 27 18.49 -0.46 -9.99
CA ALA A 27 18.17 -0.99 -8.67
C ALA A 27 18.45 -2.50 -8.61
N SER A 28 18.17 -3.23 -9.69
CA SER A 28 18.51 -4.66 -9.83
C SER A 28 20.03 -4.88 -9.82
N SER A 29 20.80 -4.07 -10.55
CA SER A 29 22.27 -4.13 -10.53
C SER A 29 22.84 -3.76 -9.17
N THR A 30 22.26 -2.78 -8.49
CA THR A 30 22.63 -2.44 -7.11
C THR A 30 22.31 -3.59 -6.18
N LEU A 31 21.14 -4.25 -6.26
CA LEU A 31 20.78 -5.39 -5.42
C LEU A 31 21.71 -6.60 -5.63
N ASN A 32 21.96 -6.97 -6.89
CA ASN A 32 22.65 -8.21 -7.27
C ASN A 32 24.16 -8.19 -7.02
N ASP A 33 24.74 -7.03 -6.76
CA ASP A 33 26.15 -6.92 -6.37
C ASP A 33 26.42 -7.69 -5.05
N THR A 34 27.43 -8.53 -5.00
CA THR A 34 27.75 -9.33 -3.79
C THR A 34 28.75 -8.64 -2.86
N SER A 35 29.26 -7.46 -3.23
CA SER A 35 30.18 -6.70 -2.39
C SER A 35 29.51 -6.26 -1.08
N PRO A 36 30.18 -6.45 0.06
CA PRO A 36 29.64 -6.04 1.35
C PRO A 36 29.62 -4.51 1.46
N THR A 37 28.48 -3.95 1.87
CA THR A 37 28.40 -2.57 2.37
C THR A 37 29.09 -2.51 3.73
N SER A 38 29.97 -1.53 3.97
CA SER A 38 30.57 -1.38 5.30
C SER A 38 29.52 -0.97 6.35
N ASP A 39 29.65 -1.49 7.57
CA ASP A 39 28.69 -1.20 8.65
C ASP A 39 28.61 0.29 8.99
N ALA A 40 29.75 1.00 8.91
CA ALA A 40 29.82 2.44 9.12
C ALA A 40 29.01 3.23 8.07
N LEU A 41 29.15 2.89 6.79
CA LEU A 41 28.41 3.53 5.70
C LEU A 41 26.91 3.23 5.83
N LYS A 42 26.56 2.00 6.21
CA LYS A 42 25.18 1.61 6.44
C LYS A 42 24.54 2.40 7.59
N ALA A 43 25.27 2.62 8.69
CA ALA A 43 24.80 3.41 9.83
C ALA A 43 24.61 4.90 9.49
N GLU A 44 25.54 5.49 8.73
CA GLU A 44 25.41 6.88 8.24
C GLU A 44 24.11 7.06 7.42
N PHE A 45 23.88 6.18 6.44
CA PHE A 45 22.69 6.24 5.60
C PHE A 45 21.40 5.86 6.35
N ASP A 46 21.47 5.00 7.37
CA ASP A 46 20.30 4.69 8.20
C ASP A 46 19.78 5.96 8.90
N CYS A 47 20.68 6.78 9.47
CA CYS A 47 20.32 8.08 10.05
C CYS A 47 19.74 9.05 9.02
N LEU A 48 20.38 9.18 7.84
CA LEU A 48 19.93 10.10 6.78
C LEU A 48 18.53 9.73 6.26
N ILE A 49 18.29 8.44 6.01
CA ILE A 49 17.00 7.98 5.52
C ILE A 49 15.92 8.12 6.61
N LYS A 50 16.24 7.87 7.88
CA LYS A 50 15.30 8.12 8.98
C LYS A 50 14.86 9.58 9.06
N ASP A 51 15.78 10.52 8.96
CA ASP A 51 15.45 11.96 8.98
C ASP A 51 14.54 12.35 7.79
N LEU A 52 14.83 11.83 6.59
CA LEU A 52 13.96 12.00 5.42
C LEU A 52 12.52 11.56 5.70
N PHE A 53 12.32 10.35 6.26
CA PHE A 53 10.98 9.85 6.55
C PHE A 53 10.30 10.59 7.69
N ILE A 54 11.03 11.08 8.70
CA ILE A 54 10.48 11.99 9.71
C ILE A 54 9.92 13.25 9.04
N LYS A 55 10.67 13.88 8.12
CA LYS A 55 10.21 15.08 7.41
C LYS A 55 9.01 14.80 6.50
N ARG A 56 9.00 13.65 5.79
CA ARG A 56 7.83 13.22 5.00
C ARG A 56 6.60 13.04 5.87
N ASN A 57 6.74 12.40 7.03
CA ASN A 57 5.65 12.18 7.98
C ASN A 57 5.08 13.51 8.49
N ILE A 58 5.95 14.47 8.87
CA ILE A 58 5.54 15.82 9.26
C ILE A 58 4.79 16.53 8.13
N SER A 59 5.26 16.37 6.88
CA SER A 59 4.65 17.00 5.71
C SER A 59 3.23 16.47 5.45
N ILE A 60 3.00 15.17 5.65
CA ILE A 60 1.67 14.56 5.52
C ILE A 60 0.72 15.09 6.60
N VAL A 61 1.18 15.18 7.86
CA VAL A 61 0.33 15.64 8.98
C VAL A 61 0.00 17.13 8.87
N SER A 62 0.98 17.95 8.50
CA SER A 62 0.82 19.41 8.40
C SER A 62 0.16 19.86 7.10
N GLY A 63 0.27 19.06 6.03
CA GLY A 63 -0.08 19.46 4.67
C GLY A 63 0.92 20.41 4.02
N ASP A 64 2.06 20.70 4.66
CA ASP A 64 3.12 21.55 4.13
C ASP A 64 4.31 20.69 3.67
N CYS A 65 4.58 20.71 2.37
CA CYS A 65 5.68 19.96 1.76
C CYS A 65 6.88 20.84 1.38
N GLU A 66 6.87 22.16 1.65
CA GLU A 66 7.95 23.05 1.22
C GLU A 66 9.31 22.64 1.80
N GLY A 67 9.32 22.20 3.06
CA GLY A 67 10.53 21.69 3.72
C GLY A 67 11.10 20.40 3.13
N LEU A 68 10.37 19.70 2.26
CA LEU A 68 10.91 18.53 1.56
C LEU A 68 11.86 18.93 0.42
N LYS A 69 11.75 20.14 -0.14
CA LYS A 69 12.59 20.58 -1.27
C LYS A 69 14.08 20.45 -0.98
N ASP A 70 14.49 20.65 0.26
CA ASP A 70 15.89 20.58 0.70
C ASP A 70 16.52 19.18 0.57
N PHE A 71 15.71 18.14 0.41
CA PHE A 71 16.17 16.77 0.20
C PHE A 71 16.40 16.43 -1.28
N TYR A 72 15.93 17.25 -2.23
CA TYR A 72 15.91 16.91 -3.66
C TYR A 72 16.68 17.93 -4.51
N ASP A 73 17.37 17.42 -5.53
CA ASP A 73 17.97 18.26 -6.56
C ASP A 73 16.91 18.68 -7.60
N LEU A 74 16.27 19.82 -7.38
CA LEU A 74 15.20 20.31 -8.24
C LEU A 74 15.66 20.72 -9.65
N ASN A 75 16.98 20.80 -9.91
CA ASN A 75 17.52 21.02 -11.25
C ASN A 75 17.56 19.73 -12.07
N VAL A 76 17.46 18.57 -11.42
CA VAL A 76 17.41 17.26 -12.05
C VAL A 76 15.96 16.81 -12.17
N LYS A 77 15.46 16.72 -13.41
CA LYS A 77 14.06 16.40 -13.72
C LYS A 77 13.50 15.16 -13.00
N VAL A 78 14.28 14.08 -12.93
CA VAL A 78 13.85 12.85 -12.24
C VAL A 78 13.79 13.00 -10.72
N SER A 79 14.62 13.87 -10.13
CA SER A 79 14.55 14.19 -8.70
C SER A 79 13.40 15.14 -8.40
N GLN A 80 13.19 16.16 -9.24
CA GLN A 80 12.02 17.03 -9.18
C GLN A 80 10.72 16.21 -9.20
N TYR A 81 10.61 15.22 -10.09
CA TYR A 81 9.44 14.33 -10.14
C TYR A 81 9.26 13.49 -8.89
N ALA A 82 10.34 13.04 -8.24
CA ALA A 82 10.25 12.34 -6.96
C ALA A 82 9.69 13.26 -5.86
N TYR A 83 10.17 14.51 -5.77
CA TYR A 83 9.60 15.52 -4.87
C TYR A 83 8.11 15.76 -5.16
N GLU A 84 7.75 16.00 -6.43
CA GLU A 84 6.35 16.22 -6.83
C GLU A 84 5.45 15.02 -6.53
N SER A 85 6.00 13.80 -6.55
CA SER A 85 5.27 12.60 -6.14
C SER A 85 4.93 12.60 -4.66
N GLU A 86 5.88 12.98 -3.79
CA GLU A 86 5.60 13.12 -2.34
C GLU A 86 4.55 14.20 -2.06
N VAL A 87 4.60 15.32 -2.78
CA VAL A 87 3.57 16.38 -2.68
C VAL A 87 2.19 15.84 -3.07
N LYS A 88 2.10 15.10 -4.19
CA LYS A 88 0.84 14.48 -4.64
C LYS A 88 0.31 13.48 -3.62
N LYS A 89 1.18 12.67 -3.02
CA LYS A 89 0.83 11.72 -1.96
C LYS A 89 0.30 12.41 -0.72
N ALA A 90 0.95 13.48 -0.25
CA ALA A 90 0.45 14.27 0.88
C ALA A 90 -0.94 14.86 0.56
N GLN A 91 -1.12 15.43 -0.64
CA GLN A 91 -2.42 15.94 -1.07
C GLN A 91 -3.48 14.84 -1.18
N TYR A 92 -3.14 13.64 -1.66
CA TYR A 92 -4.03 12.48 -1.71
C TYR A 92 -4.54 12.13 -0.31
N LEU A 93 -3.63 12.00 0.66
CA LEU A 93 -3.95 11.66 2.04
C LEU A 93 -4.79 12.74 2.72
N MET A 94 -4.50 14.02 2.46
CA MET A 94 -5.32 15.15 2.93
C MET A 94 -6.74 15.13 2.34
N ASN A 95 -6.87 14.87 1.04
CA ASN A 95 -8.16 14.75 0.38
C ASN A 95 -8.96 13.56 0.92
N TRP A 96 -8.30 12.41 1.09
CA TRP A 96 -8.93 11.22 1.65
C TRP A 96 -9.37 11.44 3.10
N SER A 97 -8.53 12.04 3.93
CA SER A 97 -8.85 12.29 5.35
C SER A 97 -10.03 13.26 5.49
N GLY A 98 -10.03 14.33 4.68
CA GLY A 98 -11.18 15.24 4.55
C GLY A 98 -12.45 14.51 4.13
N LYS A 99 -12.40 13.63 3.13
CA LYS A 99 -13.55 12.82 2.69
C LYS A 99 -14.11 11.93 3.81
N GLN A 100 -13.23 11.35 4.61
CA GLN A 100 -13.58 10.41 5.68
C GLN A 100 -13.94 11.06 7.02
N SER A 101 -13.83 12.39 7.15
CA SER A 101 -13.91 13.09 8.45
C SER A 101 -12.91 12.58 9.47
N VAL A 102 -11.67 12.33 9.03
CA VAL A 102 -10.58 11.94 9.92
C VAL A 102 -9.46 12.96 9.89
N VAL A 103 -8.65 12.97 10.94
CA VAL A 103 -7.43 13.79 11.05
C VAL A 103 -6.27 12.86 11.36
N PHE A 104 -5.19 12.98 10.58
CA PHE A 104 -3.92 12.32 10.90
C PHE A 104 -3.26 13.03 12.09
N LYS A 105 -2.76 12.24 13.04
CA LYS A 105 -2.13 12.76 14.26
C LYS A 105 -0.61 12.66 14.19
N ASN A 106 -0.10 11.45 14.41
CA ASN A 106 1.33 11.16 14.43
C ASN A 106 1.59 9.99 13.47
N LEU A 107 2.58 10.14 12.60
CA LEU A 107 3.08 9.10 11.74
C LEU A 107 4.50 8.73 12.18
N ASP A 108 4.78 7.45 12.23
CA ASP A 108 6.12 6.93 12.55
C ASP A 108 6.57 5.93 11.48
N SER A 109 7.88 5.85 11.24
CA SER A 109 8.44 5.01 10.18
C SER A 109 9.57 4.13 10.68
N ILE A 110 9.43 2.83 10.44
CA ILE A 110 10.49 1.85 10.64
C ILE A 110 11.27 1.74 9.34
N VAL A 111 12.49 2.24 9.34
CA VAL A 111 13.40 2.21 8.18
C VAL A 111 14.38 1.06 8.34
N LYS A 112 14.56 0.29 7.26
CA LYS A 112 15.59 -0.73 7.14
C LYS A 112 16.39 -0.50 5.87
N VAL A 113 17.58 0.08 6.01
CA VAL A 113 18.55 0.14 4.89
C VAL A 113 19.03 -1.27 4.60
N ARG A 114 18.72 -1.78 3.41
CA ARG A 114 19.19 -3.10 2.95
C ARG A 114 20.58 -3.02 2.37
N LYS A 115 20.85 -1.98 1.58
CA LYS A 115 22.09 -1.85 0.81
C LYS A 115 22.43 -0.40 0.54
N VAL A 116 23.73 -0.11 0.61
CA VAL A 116 24.32 1.14 0.15
C VAL A 116 25.52 0.80 -0.72
N LYS A 117 25.63 1.46 -1.88
CA LYS A 117 26.75 1.29 -2.79
C LYS A 117 27.14 2.63 -3.38
N GLU A 118 28.42 2.98 -3.30
CA GLU A 118 28.97 4.08 -4.09
C GLU A 118 29.04 3.66 -5.56
N LYS A 119 28.34 4.38 -6.42
CA LYS A 119 28.26 4.13 -7.88
C LYS A 119 29.34 4.91 -8.62
N GLU A 120 29.58 6.13 -8.17
CA GLU A 120 30.58 7.09 -8.65
C GLU A 120 31.07 7.90 -7.45
N PRO A 121 32.22 8.60 -7.52
CA PRO A 121 32.70 9.40 -6.40
C PRO A 121 31.62 10.33 -5.82
N GLY A 122 31.25 10.07 -4.57
CA GLY A 122 30.22 10.79 -3.83
C GLY A 122 28.77 10.52 -4.25
N LEU A 123 28.48 9.57 -5.15
CA LEU A 123 27.12 9.20 -5.55
C LEU A 123 26.78 7.80 -5.06
N PHE A 124 25.73 7.68 -4.25
CA PHE A 124 25.37 6.43 -3.57
C PHE A 124 24.01 5.94 -4.00
N GLY A 125 23.94 4.69 -4.47
CA GLY A 125 22.70 3.94 -4.62
C GLY A 125 22.30 3.31 -3.29
N VAL A 126 21.09 3.58 -2.82
CA VAL A 126 20.54 3.11 -1.54
C VAL A 126 19.26 2.36 -1.78
N ILE A 127 19.13 1.20 -1.15
CA ILE A 127 17.89 0.42 -1.15
C ILE A 127 17.44 0.27 0.29
N CYS A 128 16.21 0.69 0.57
CA CYS A 128 15.61 0.55 1.89
C CYS A 128 14.16 0.08 1.82
N ASP A 129 13.76 -0.62 2.88
CA ASP A 129 12.38 -0.96 3.17
C ASP A 129 11.87 -0.05 4.28
N VAL A 130 10.64 0.43 4.13
CA VAL A 130 10.04 1.33 5.10
C VAL A 130 8.64 0.87 5.42
N ILE A 131 8.31 0.75 6.70
CA ILE A 131 6.93 0.64 7.16
C ILE A 131 6.56 1.96 7.80
N THR A 132 5.49 2.58 7.33
CA THR A 132 4.94 3.78 7.95
C THR A 132 3.64 3.43 8.67
N GLU A 133 3.58 3.75 9.95
CA GLU A 133 2.38 3.67 10.78
C GLU A 133 1.64 4.99 10.75
N PHE A 134 0.34 4.93 10.45
CA PHE A 134 -0.55 6.07 10.36
C PHE A 134 -1.56 6.02 11.50
N ASN A 135 -1.48 6.99 12.40
CA ASN A 135 -2.46 7.17 13.46
C ASN A 135 -3.46 8.26 13.07
N TYR A 136 -4.75 7.96 13.17
CA TYR A 136 -5.83 8.87 12.82
C TYR A 136 -7.02 8.75 13.78
N TYR A 137 -7.82 9.80 13.85
CA TYR A 137 -9.05 9.83 14.63
C TYR A 137 -10.17 10.48 13.84
N TYR A 138 -11.41 10.14 14.17
CA TYR A 138 -12.58 10.80 13.62
C TYR A 138 -12.80 12.16 14.30
N THR A 139 -13.22 13.17 13.55
CA THR A 139 -13.37 14.55 14.04
C THR A 139 -14.35 14.70 15.21
N ASP A 140 -15.30 13.77 15.36
CA ASP A 140 -16.26 13.74 16.46
C ASP A 140 -15.80 12.89 17.67
N SER A 141 -14.64 12.22 17.57
CA SER A 141 -14.10 11.31 18.60
C SER A 141 -12.56 11.38 18.66
N PRO A 142 -11.97 12.55 18.90
CA PRO A 142 -10.51 12.76 18.83
C PRO A 142 -9.67 11.95 19.83
N GLN A 143 -10.31 11.43 20.87
CA GLN A 143 -9.71 10.56 21.88
C GLN A 143 -9.54 9.10 21.43
N VAL A 144 -10.26 8.68 20.38
CA VAL A 144 -10.21 7.30 19.88
C VAL A 144 -9.27 7.23 18.68
N ILE A 145 -8.07 6.68 18.90
CA ILE A 145 -7.06 6.53 17.86
C ILE A 145 -7.26 5.21 17.13
N ASN A 146 -7.26 5.28 15.80
CA ASN A 146 -7.20 4.15 14.89
C ASN A 146 -5.81 4.15 14.23
N THR A 147 -5.34 2.96 13.84
CA THR A 147 -3.98 2.77 13.34
C THR A 147 -4.00 1.84 12.13
N PHE A 148 -3.19 2.16 11.12
CA PHE A 148 -2.85 1.25 10.02
C PHE A 148 -1.38 1.37 9.65
N ARG A 149 -0.84 0.37 8.93
CA ARG A 149 0.54 0.39 8.43
C ARG A 149 0.61 0.13 6.93
N LEU A 150 1.58 0.76 6.28
CA LEU A 150 1.91 0.56 4.86
C LEU A 150 3.41 0.31 4.72
N GLY A 151 3.79 -0.69 3.94
CA GLY A 151 5.19 -0.93 3.57
C GLY A 151 5.53 -0.42 2.18
N THR A 152 6.67 0.23 2.03
CA THR A 152 7.21 0.72 0.76
C THR A 152 8.67 0.27 0.58
N ASN A 153 9.05 0.11 -0.70
CA ASN A 153 10.38 -0.33 -1.09
C ASN A 153 11.04 0.75 -1.96
N HIS A 154 12.09 1.37 -1.46
CA HIS A 154 12.71 2.52 -2.12
C HIS A 154 14.07 2.16 -2.71
N TYR A 155 14.32 2.69 -3.90
CA TYR A 155 15.64 2.86 -4.48
C TYR A 155 15.93 4.35 -4.62
N LEU A 156 17.02 4.82 -4.01
CA LEU A 156 17.44 6.22 -4.07
C LEU A 156 18.86 6.33 -4.62
N ASN A 157 19.12 7.36 -5.41
CA ASN A 157 20.48 7.87 -5.63
C ASN A 157 20.66 9.14 -4.80
N LEU A 158 21.66 9.15 -3.92
CA LEU A 158 22.01 10.27 -3.06
C LEU A 158 23.41 10.77 -3.44
N LYS A 159 23.52 12.03 -3.84
CA LYS A 159 24.81 12.68 -4.14
C LYS A 159 25.26 13.46 -2.91
N LYS A 160 26.49 13.19 -2.48
CA LYS A 160 27.20 13.97 -1.47
C LYS A 160 27.56 15.33 -2.06
N THR A 161 27.15 16.37 -1.36
CA THR A 161 27.56 17.77 -1.54
C THR A 161 28.45 18.17 -0.36
N GLU A 162 28.96 19.40 -0.32
CA GLU A 162 29.89 19.85 0.74
C GLU A 162 29.34 19.60 2.15
N ASP A 163 28.04 19.86 2.38
CA ASP A 163 27.44 19.82 3.72
C ASP A 163 26.34 18.75 3.90
N ARG A 164 25.86 18.13 2.82
CA ARG A 164 24.68 17.22 2.87
C ARG A 164 24.62 16.20 1.74
N TYR A 165 23.70 15.25 1.86
CA TYR A 165 23.31 14.37 0.78
C TYR A 165 21.99 14.85 0.16
N ILE A 166 21.95 14.91 -1.17
CA ILE A 166 20.77 15.31 -1.94
C ILE A 166 20.30 14.15 -2.81
N ILE A 167 19.00 13.89 -2.82
CA ILE A 167 18.37 12.90 -3.69
C ILE A 167 18.44 13.41 -5.12
N THR A 168 19.09 12.66 -6.00
CA THR A 168 19.15 12.93 -7.45
C THR A 168 18.23 12.03 -8.25
N LYS A 169 17.74 10.94 -7.65
CA LYS A 169 16.76 10.02 -8.20
C LYS A 169 16.12 9.22 -7.07
N GLU A 170 14.83 8.96 -7.19
CA GLU A 170 14.13 7.99 -6.33
C GLU A 170 13.14 7.19 -7.18
N TRP A 171 12.96 5.94 -6.81
CA TRP A 171 11.92 5.08 -7.34
C TRP A 171 11.34 4.22 -6.22
N TYR A 172 10.02 4.20 -6.12
CA TYR A 172 9.27 3.22 -5.35
C TYR A 172 7.86 3.10 -5.92
N THR A 173 7.18 1.99 -5.64
CA THR A 173 5.76 1.84 -5.95
C THR A 173 4.93 2.60 -4.93
N ASP A 174 4.46 3.79 -5.30
CA ASP A 174 3.56 4.59 -4.47
C ASP A 174 2.11 4.10 -4.62
N PRO A 175 1.47 3.59 -3.54
CA PRO A 175 0.06 3.17 -3.58
C PRO A 175 -0.91 4.33 -3.82
N PHE A 176 -0.43 5.57 -3.82
CA PHE A 176 -1.19 6.82 -3.96
C PHE A 176 -0.81 7.62 -5.21
N ALA A 177 -0.06 7.01 -6.14
CA ALA A 177 0.42 7.67 -7.36
C ALA A 177 -0.70 8.26 -8.23
N ASP A 178 -1.90 7.64 -8.20
CA ASP A 178 -3.07 8.18 -8.87
C ASP A 178 -3.73 9.27 -8.01
N SER A 179 -3.93 10.47 -8.58
CA SER A 179 -4.60 11.57 -7.88
C SER A 179 -6.05 11.21 -7.51
N LEU A 180 -6.42 11.46 -6.25
CA LEU A 180 -7.81 11.33 -5.79
C LEU A 180 -8.67 12.44 -6.40
N ASN A 181 -9.54 12.10 -7.34
CA ASN A 181 -10.52 13.04 -7.88
C ASN A 181 -11.77 13.06 -6.99
N LEU A 182 -11.96 14.14 -6.23
CA LEU A 182 -13.11 14.31 -5.34
C LEU A 182 -14.36 14.86 -6.05
N ASN A 183 -14.26 15.32 -7.29
CA ASN A 183 -15.36 16.06 -7.96
C ASN A 183 -16.65 15.24 -8.09
N ASN A 184 -16.54 13.92 -8.13
CA ASN A 184 -17.67 12.99 -8.29
C ASN A 184 -18.08 12.28 -6.99
N ILE A 185 -17.55 12.69 -5.84
CA ILE A 185 -17.90 12.13 -4.53
C ILE A 185 -18.76 13.13 -3.76
N LYS A 186 -19.92 12.70 -3.26
CA LYS A 186 -20.78 13.52 -2.39
C LYS A 186 -20.20 13.58 -0.98
N THR A 187 -19.09 14.29 -0.85
CA THR A 187 -18.26 14.32 0.36
C THR A 187 -19.07 14.60 1.64
N GLU A 188 -19.97 15.58 1.66
CA GLU A 188 -20.77 15.87 2.85
C GLU A 188 -21.75 14.75 3.25
N GLU A 189 -22.32 14.03 2.27
CA GLU A 189 -23.18 12.87 2.55
C GLU A 189 -22.35 11.73 3.15
N VAL A 190 -21.17 11.47 2.57
CA VAL A 190 -20.23 10.45 3.03
C VAL A 190 -19.79 10.73 4.47
N LYS A 191 -19.31 11.96 4.74
CA LYS A 191 -18.92 12.41 6.07
C LYS A 191 -20.04 12.20 7.10
N LYS A 192 -21.24 12.71 6.82
CA LYS A 192 -22.39 12.59 7.74
C LYS A 192 -22.74 11.13 8.01
N TYR A 193 -22.72 10.28 6.97
CA TYR A 193 -23.00 8.86 7.13
C TYR A 193 -21.94 8.17 8.00
N ILE A 194 -20.66 8.39 7.73
CA ILE A 194 -19.55 7.79 8.48
C ILE A 194 -19.60 8.19 9.96
N LEU A 195 -19.74 9.49 10.25
CA LEU A 195 -19.78 10.01 11.62
C LEU A 195 -20.98 9.47 12.42
N SER A 196 -22.10 9.18 11.75
CA SER A 196 -23.28 8.59 12.39
C SER A 196 -23.16 7.11 12.77
N LYS A 197 -22.02 6.46 12.46
CA LYS A 197 -21.80 5.04 12.74
C LYS A 197 -21.05 4.84 14.03
N GLU A 198 -21.22 3.64 14.57
CA GLU A 198 -20.42 3.08 15.65
C GLU A 198 -19.95 1.71 15.21
N ALA A 199 -18.77 1.31 15.67
CA ALA A 199 -18.27 -0.04 15.43
C ALA A 199 -19.26 -1.07 15.96
N PRO A 200 -19.68 -2.07 15.14
CA PRO A 200 -20.56 -3.11 15.61
C PRO A 200 -19.84 -4.00 16.62
N ALA A 201 -20.57 -4.52 17.61
CA ALA A 201 -20.07 -5.65 18.38
C ALA A 201 -19.82 -6.83 17.43
N TYR A 202 -18.57 -7.28 17.35
CA TYR A 202 -18.17 -8.37 16.48
C TYR A 202 -17.26 -9.35 17.24
N THR A 203 -17.58 -10.63 17.12
CA THR A 203 -16.74 -11.71 17.62
C THR A 203 -16.47 -12.65 16.45
N SER A 204 -15.20 -12.80 16.10
CA SER A 204 -14.73 -13.71 15.06
C SER A 204 -14.97 -15.15 15.49
N SER A 205 -15.27 -16.03 14.52
CA SER A 205 -15.13 -17.46 14.76
C SER A 205 -13.65 -17.83 14.89
N GLU A 206 -13.33 -18.97 15.50
CA GLU A 206 -11.95 -19.42 15.66
C GLU A 206 -11.18 -19.47 14.32
N LYS A 207 -11.83 -19.96 13.25
CA LYS A 207 -11.24 -19.99 11.91
C LYS A 207 -10.93 -18.60 11.37
N VAL A 208 -11.87 -17.67 11.53
CA VAL A 208 -11.68 -16.28 11.08
C VAL A 208 -10.57 -15.62 11.89
N GLN A 209 -10.52 -15.85 13.21
CA GLN A 209 -9.45 -15.30 14.05
C GLN A 209 -8.08 -15.80 13.59
N LYS A 210 -7.92 -17.11 13.34
CA LYS A 210 -6.66 -17.65 12.80
C LYS A 210 -6.29 -17.08 11.44
N ALA A 211 -7.28 -16.77 10.60
CA ALA A 211 -7.04 -16.08 9.33
C ALA A 211 -6.55 -14.64 9.52
N ILE A 212 -7.13 -13.90 10.47
CA ILE A 212 -6.68 -12.56 10.86
C ILE A 212 -5.24 -12.63 11.40
N ASP A 213 -4.96 -13.53 12.34
CA ASP A 213 -3.65 -13.69 12.95
C ASP A 213 -2.58 -14.02 11.90
N TYR A 214 -2.88 -14.92 10.95
CA TYR A 214 -2.00 -15.22 9.83
C TYR A 214 -1.73 -13.99 8.96
N ALA A 215 -2.78 -13.23 8.64
CA ALA A 215 -2.65 -12.02 7.83
C ALA A 215 -1.77 -10.97 8.52
N HIS A 216 -1.98 -10.72 9.81
CA HIS A 216 -1.22 -9.75 10.59
C HIS A 216 0.24 -10.18 10.79
N THR A 217 0.49 -11.49 10.88
CA THR A 217 1.84 -12.05 11.00
C THR A 217 2.64 -11.91 9.71
N TYR A 218 2.06 -12.25 8.56
CA TYR A 218 2.84 -12.44 7.32
C TYR A 218 2.65 -11.37 6.26
N CYS A 219 1.99 -10.25 6.58
CA CYS A 219 1.76 -9.15 5.62
C CYS A 219 2.99 -8.30 5.29
N GLY A 220 4.13 -8.52 5.96
CA GLY A 220 5.33 -7.68 5.83
C GLY A 220 5.35 -6.46 6.78
N ALA A 221 4.20 -5.85 7.08
CA ALA A 221 4.09 -4.67 7.95
C ALA A 221 3.59 -4.99 9.38
N SER A 222 3.90 -6.17 9.91
CA SER A 222 3.39 -6.68 11.20
C SER A 222 3.65 -5.73 12.38
N THR A 223 2.76 -5.77 13.37
CA THR A 223 2.98 -5.13 14.69
C THR A 223 3.88 -5.96 15.61
N ASP A 224 4.07 -7.25 15.34
CA ASP A 224 5.06 -8.07 16.03
C ASP A 224 6.45 -7.82 15.45
N GLU A 225 7.37 -7.33 16.28
CA GLU A 225 8.74 -6.98 15.89
C GLU A 225 9.49 -8.15 15.25
N ASN A 226 9.18 -9.40 15.63
CA ASN A 226 9.79 -10.60 15.07
C ASN A 226 9.35 -10.85 13.61
N PHE A 227 8.23 -10.27 13.20
CA PHE A 227 7.59 -10.45 11.90
C PHE A 227 7.61 -9.20 11.00
N ILE A 228 8.29 -8.14 11.43
CA ILE A 228 8.54 -6.96 10.60
C ILE A 228 9.39 -7.34 9.36
N PHE A 229 8.91 -6.94 8.17
CA PHE A 229 9.43 -7.31 6.85
C PHE A 229 9.47 -8.83 6.59
N LYS A 230 8.61 -9.62 7.24
CA LYS A 230 8.54 -11.07 7.05
C LYS A 230 7.28 -11.48 6.27
N TYR A 231 7.48 -12.53 5.48
CA TYR A 231 6.44 -13.25 4.74
C TYR A 231 6.60 -14.75 5.01
N ASN A 232 5.63 -15.58 4.65
CA ASN A 232 5.71 -17.03 4.79
C ASN A 232 6.58 -17.68 3.69
N SER A 233 7.83 -17.24 3.57
CA SER A 233 8.72 -17.58 2.45
C SER A 233 9.23 -19.02 2.45
N SER A 234 9.11 -19.73 3.59
CA SER A 234 9.46 -21.16 3.67
C SER A 234 8.47 -22.03 2.89
N LYS A 235 7.20 -21.62 2.79
CA LYS A 235 6.14 -22.36 2.10
C LYS A 235 5.73 -21.73 0.75
N TYR A 236 5.74 -20.40 0.66
CA TYR A 236 5.19 -19.66 -0.48
C TYR A 236 6.25 -18.77 -1.12
N LYS A 237 6.32 -18.78 -2.46
CA LYS A 237 7.05 -17.77 -3.22
C LYS A 237 6.34 -16.42 -3.04
N ASN A 238 7.11 -15.37 -2.78
CA ASN A 238 6.63 -13.99 -2.85
C ASN A 238 6.61 -13.58 -4.33
N HIS A 239 5.41 -13.39 -4.90
CA HIS A 239 5.22 -12.98 -6.29
C HIS A 239 5.14 -11.46 -6.48
N ASN A 240 5.44 -10.64 -5.45
CA ASN A 240 5.51 -9.19 -5.60
C ASN A 240 6.43 -8.82 -6.79
N PRO A 241 7.65 -9.39 -6.92
CA PRO A 241 8.52 -9.12 -8.07
C PRO A 241 8.02 -9.58 -9.44
N ASP A 242 7.07 -10.52 -9.47
CA ASP A 242 6.50 -11.03 -10.72
C ASP A 242 5.27 -10.20 -11.18
N GLY A 243 4.94 -9.11 -10.47
CA GLY A 243 3.83 -8.21 -10.82
C GLY A 243 2.54 -8.44 -10.03
N GLY A 244 2.54 -9.20 -8.93
CA GLY A 244 1.39 -9.27 -8.02
C GLY A 244 1.36 -10.50 -7.10
N ASP A 245 1.20 -10.27 -5.78
CA ASP A 245 1.10 -11.34 -4.76
C ASP A 245 -0.22 -11.29 -3.97
N CYS A 246 -1.08 -10.30 -4.23
CA CYS A 246 -2.32 -10.09 -3.49
C CYS A 246 -3.23 -11.34 -3.41
N ALA A 247 -3.50 -12.01 -4.53
CA ALA A 247 -4.35 -13.21 -4.56
C ALA A 247 -3.65 -14.44 -3.94
N ASN A 248 -2.33 -14.54 -4.10
CA ASN A 248 -1.54 -15.58 -3.44
C ASN A 248 -1.68 -15.44 -1.92
N PHE A 249 -1.49 -14.22 -1.39
CA PHE A 249 -1.58 -13.96 0.04
C PHE A 249 -3.01 -14.11 0.57
N ALA A 250 -4.02 -13.62 -0.14
CA ALA A 250 -5.43 -13.88 0.20
C ALA A 250 -5.72 -15.38 0.27
N SER A 251 -5.16 -16.17 -0.66
CA SER A 251 -5.32 -17.62 -0.65
C SER A 251 -4.62 -18.28 0.54
N GLN A 252 -3.43 -17.79 0.93
CA GLN A 252 -2.73 -18.24 2.12
C GLN A 252 -3.53 -17.95 3.40
N ILE A 253 -4.09 -16.74 3.54
CA ILE A 253 -4.93 -16.36 4.69
C ILE A 253 -6.09 -17.35 4.85
N LEU A 254 -6.78 -17.67 3.75
CA LEU A 254 -7.90 -18.62 3.76
C LEU A 254 -7.47 -20.06 4.05
N HIS A 255 -6.33 -20.51 3.52
CA HIS A 255 -5.87 -21.88 3.68
C HIS A 255 -5.18 -22.13 5.01
N GLU A 256 -4.08 -21.42 5.27
CA GLU A 256 -3.20 -21.63 6.43
C GLU A 256 -3.87 -21.16 7.71
N GLY A 257 -4.50 -19.98 7.68
CA GLY A 257 -5.22 -19.43 8.83
C GLY A 257 -6.66 -19.96 8.91
N GLY A 258 -7.45 -19.75 7.85
CA GLY A 258 -8.87 -20.11 7.80
C GLY A 258 -9.19 -21.61 7.75
N GLY A 259 -8.19 -22.46 7.45
CA GLY A 259 -8.36 -23.90 7.37
C GLY A 259 -9.14 -24.41 6.15
N LEU A 260 -9.36 -23.57 5.13
CA LEU A 260 -10.06 -23.98 3.92
C LEU A 260 -9.23 -25.03 3.17
N LYS A 261 -9.85 -26.17 2.85
CA LYS A 261 -9.17 -27.26 2.12
C LYS A 261 -8.92 -26.85 0.67
N LYS A 262 -7.70 -27.10 0.18
CA LYS A 262 -7.32 -26.99 -1.23
C LYS A 262 -8.04 -28.05 -2.06
N ASN A 263 -8.19 -27.80 -3.36
CA ASN A 263 -8.68 -28.78 -4.32
C ASN A 263 -7.95 -28.63 -5.66
N GLY A 264 -8.33 -29.35 -6.72
CA GLY A 264 -7.65 -29.26 -8.02
C GLY A 264 -7.71 -27.87 -8.67
N THR A 265 -8.77 -27.10 -8.43
CA THR A 265 -9.00 -25.79 -9.05
C THR A 265 -8.30 -24.66 -8.29
N TRP A 266 -8.29 -24.72 -6.96
CA TRP A 266 -7.63 -23.76 -6.07
C TRP A 266 -6.58 -24.49 -5.23
N ASN A 267 -5.35 -24.43 -5.71
CA ASN A 267 -4.20 -25.12 -5.14
C ASN A 267 -2.90 -24.34 -5.28
N TYR A 268 -1.96 -24.68 -4.40
CA TYR A 268 -0.56 -24.29 -4.43
C TYR A 268 0.31 -25.47 -3.99
N ALA A 269 1.32 -25.80 -4.79
CA ALA A 269 2.27 -26.89 -4.54
C ALA A 269 3.59 -26.63 -5.28
N GLY A 270 4.73 -26.98 -4.65
CA GLY A 270 6.04 -26.89 -5.30
C GLY A 270 6.39 -25.47 -5.77
N LYS A 271 6.03 -24.44 -4.99
CA LYS A 271 6.17 -23.01 -5.34
C LYS A 271 5.39 -22.55 -6.57
N ASN A 272 4.46 -23.37 -7.07
CA ASN A 272 3.55 -23.05 -8.16
C ASN A 272 2.12 -23.05 -7.67
N GLY A 273 1.27 -22.21 -8.26
CA GLY A 273 -0.13 -22.11 -7.91
C GLY A 273 -1.04 -22.11 -9.13
N THR A 274 -2.25 -22.59 -8.94
CA THR A 274 -3.33 -22.50 -9.93
C THR A 274 -3.71 -21.05 -10.20
N LYS A 275 -4.36 -20.78 -11.34
CA LYS A 275 -4.90 -19.44 -11.64
C LYS A 275 -5.87 -18.95 -10.56
N ALA A 276 -6.70 -19.84 -9.99
CA ALA A 276 -7.60 -19.47 -8.90
C ALA A 276 -6.86 -19.07 -7.62
N TRP A 277 -5.64 -19.58 -7.41
CA TRP A 277 -4.82 -19.24 -6.25
C TRP A 277 -4.01 -17.96 -6.46
N LEU A 278 -3.37 -17.80 -7.62
CA LEU A 278 -2.38 -16.74 -7.84
C LEU A 278 -2.90 -15.49 -8.52
N ASN A 279 -4.03 -15.55 -9.24
CA ASN A 279 -4.49 -14.44 -10.06
C ASN A 279 -5.75 -13.79 -9.45
N ALA A 280 -5.78 -12.47 -9.30
CA ALA A 280 -6.88 -11.73 -8.68
C ALA A 280 -8.26 -12.02 -9.32
N GLN A 281 -8.35 -11.99 -10.65
CA GLN A 281 -9.58 -12.36 -11.38
C GLN A 281 -9.95 -13.83 -11.16
N GLY A 282 -8.97 -14.72 -11.24
CA GLY A 282 -9.15 -16.16 -11.02
C GLY A 282 -9.64 -16.48 -9.61
N PHE A 283 -9.05 -15.84 -8.60
CA PHE A 283 -9.42 -15.96 -7.19
C PHE A 283 -10.85 -15.52 -6.97
N LYS A 284 -11.21 -14.30 -7.35
CA LYS A 284 -12.58 -13.79 -7.18
C LYS A 284 -13.61 -14.65 -7.93
N GLY A 285 -13.27 -15.09 -9.15
CA GLY A 285 -14.11 -16.00 -9.93
C GLY A 285 -14.32 -17.35 -9.25
N TYR A 286 -13.27 -17.94 -8.68
CA TYR A 286 -13.34 -19.19 -7.94
C TYR A 286 -14.15 -19.06 -6.65
N MET A 287 -13.92 -18.00 -5.86
CA MET A 287 -14.64 -17.81 -4.59
C MET A 287 -16.15 -17.75 -4.82
N LEU A 288 -16.60 -16.96 -5.80
CA LEU A 288 -18.02 -16.89 -6.14
C LEU A 288 -18.55 -18.18 -6.80
N GLY A 289 -17.82 -18.71 -7.80
CA GLY A 289 -18.27 -19.86 -8.57
C GLY A 289 -18.30 -21.19 -7.79
N SER A 290 -17.50 -21.31 -6.73
CA SER A 290 -17.49 -22.48 -5.85
C SER A 290 -18.46 -22.38 -4.67
N GLY A 291 -19.12 -21.23 -4.48
CA GLY A 291 -19.95 -20.98 -3.30
C GLY A 291 -19.15 -20.72 -2.01
N ARG A 292 -17.83 -20.51 -2.10
CA ARG A 292 -16.98 -20.11 -0.96
C ARG A 292 -17.07 -18.63 -0.63
N GLY A 293 -17.71 -17.85 -1.49
CA GLY A 293 -18.07 -16.48 -1.19
C GLY A 293 -19.33 -16.03 -1.92
N SER A 294 -19.92 -14.95 -1.43
CA SER A 294 -21.14 -14.34 -1.96
C SER A 294 -20.97 -12.83 -2.10
N SER A 295 -21.59 -12.24 -3.11
CA SER A 295 -21.49 -10.80 -3.34
C SER A 295 -22.29 -10.02 -2.29
N ILE A 296 -21.64 -9.06 -1.62
CA ILE A 296 -22.29 -8.08 -0.74
C ILE A 296 -22.77 -6.89 -1.58
N ALA A 297 -21.87 -6.31 -2.39
CA ALA A 297 -22.16 -5.17 -3.26
C ALA A 297 -21.13 -5.05 -4.39
N LYS A 298 -21.51 -4.38 -5.47
CA LYS A 298 -20.60 -4.02 -6.57
C LYS A 298 -20.90 -2.59 -7.05
N GLY A 299 -19.89 -1.77 -7.25
CA GLY A 299 -20.04 -0.43 -7.82
C GLY A 299 -18.87 0.49 -7.55
N SER A 300 -19.01 1.77 -7.92
CA SER A 300 -18.08 2.83 -7.52
C SER A 300 -18.12 3.05 -6.00
N TYR A 301 -17.15 3.78 -5.46
CA TYR A 301 -17.11 4.12 -4.03
C TYR A 301 -18.46 4.69 -3.53
N GLN A 302 -19.02 5.67 -4.26
CA GLN A 302 -20.30 6.32 -3.92
C GLN A 302 -21.48 5.33 -3.87
N GLN A 303 -21.43 4.25 -4.64
CA GLN A 303 -22.47 3.23 -4.68
C GLN A 303 -22.34 2.20 -3.56
N VAL A 304 -21.11 1.90 -3.10
CA VAL A 304 -20.86 0.79 -2.18
C VAL A 304 -20.52 1.20 -0.74
N TYR A 305 -20.13 2.44 -0.48
CA TYR A 305 -19.59 2.82 0.85
C TYR A 305 -20.56 2.54 2.01
N LYS A 306 -21.88 2.68 1.78
CA LYS A 306 -22.88 2.32 2.81
C LYS A 306 -22.93 0.81 3.06
N ALA A 307 -22.85 0.02 1.99
CA ALA A 307 -22.84 -1.44 2.06
C ALA A 307 -21.52 -2.01 2.61
N ALA A 308 -20.42 -1.26 2.51
CA ALA A 308 -19.12 -1.66 3.08
C ALA A 308 -19.18 -1.89 4.60
N TYR A 309 -20.07 -1.19 5.32
CA TYR A 309 -20.30 -1.43 6.75
C TYR A 309 -20.95 -2.79 7.07
N ASN A 310 -21.40 -3.54 6.05
CA ASN A 310 -21.87 -4.92 6.23
C ASN A 310 -20.72 -5.93 6.13
N MET A 311 -19.53 -5.51 5.69
CA MET A 311 -18.36 -6.38 5.65
C MET A 311 -17.88 -6.72 7.06
N ARG A 312 -17.31 -7.89 7.23
CA ARG A 312 -16.73 -8.38 8.47
C ARG A 312 -15.31 -8.91 8.22
N PRO A 313 -14.46 -8.96 9.26
CA PRO A 313 -13.20 -9.69 9.17
C PRO A 313 -13.38 -11.09 8.57
N GLY A 314 -12.53 -11.43 7.61
CA GLY A 314 -12.61 -12.63 6.77
C GLY A 314 -13.21 -12.39 5.37
N ASP A 315 -14.00 -11.33 5.19
CA ASP A 315 -14.48 -10.91 3.87
C ASP A 315 -13.33 -10.35 3.03
N PHE A 316 -13.54 -10.12 1.74
CA PHE A 316 -12.54 -9.48 0.89
C PHE A 316 -13.14 -8.45 -0.08
N VAL A 317 -12.28 -7.53 -0.50
CA VAL A 317 -12.55 -6.56 -1.55
C VAL A 317 -11.77 -6.95 -2.79
N ALA A 318 -12.44 -7.00 -3.94
CA ALA A 318 -11.78 -7.08 -5.24
C ALA A 318 -11.92 -5.74 -5.97
N TYR A 319 -10.80 -5.22 -6.48
CA TYR A 319 -10.75 -3.94 -7.18
C TYR A 319 -10.70 -4.19 -8.69
N GLU A 320 -11.70 -3.70 -9.41
CA GLU A 320 -11.82 -3.82 -10.87
C GLU A 320 -11.40 -2.52 -11.55
N ARG A 321 -10.53 -2.61 -12.55
CA ARG A 321 -10.15 -1.51 -13.44
C ARG A 321 -10.30 -1.99 -14.89
N LYS A 322 -11.02 -1.22 -15.72
CA LYS A 322 -11.26 -1.54 -17.14
C LYS A 322 -11.73 -3.00 -17.38
N GLY A 323 -12.68 -3.48 -16.58
CA GLY A 323 -13.25 -4.83 -16.74
C GLY A 323 -12.44 -5.98 -16.13
N ARG A 324 -11.27 -5.70 -15.53
CA ARG A 324 -10.38 -6.72 -14.95
C ARG A 324 -10.18 -6.47 -13.46
N ILE A 325 -10.27 -7.53 -12.64
CA ILE A 325 -9.83 -7.47 -11.25
C ILE A 325 -8.30 -7.35 -11.24
N VAL A 326 -7.81 -6.23 -10.71
CA VAL A 326 -6.39 -5.90 -10.61
C VAL A 326 -5.81 -6.21 -9.24
N HIS A 327 -6.64 -6.20 -8.19
CA HIS A 327 -6.16 -6.39 -6.82
C HIS A 327 -7.21 -7.07 -5.92
N ILE A 328 -6.74 -7.71 -4.85
CA ILE A 328 -7.54 -8.36 -3.80
C ILE A 328 -6.99 -7.90 -2.44
N SER A 329 -7.88 -7.51 -1.52
CA SER A 329 -7.49 -7.29 -0.12
C SER A 329 -8.49 -7.93 0.83
N THR A 330 -7.99 -8.57 1.89
CA THR A 330 -8.82 -9.26 2.88
C THR A 330 -9.15 -8.31 4.03
N VAL A 331 -10.40 -8.20 4.44
CA VAL A 331 -10.81 -7.46 5.64
C VAL A 331 -10.32 -8.23 6.86
N THR A 332 -9.54 -7.59 7.72
CA THR A 332 -8.97 -8.21 8.93
C THR A 332 -9.25 -7.41 10.19
N GLY A 333 -9.93 -6.28 10.07
CA GLY A 333 -10.37 -5.47 11.20
C GLY A 333 -11.46 -4.49 10.79
N LEU A 334 -12.02 -3.84 11.80
CA LEU A 334 -12.92 -2.70 11.67
C LEU A 334 -12.35 -1.56 12.52
N ASP A 335 -12.47 -0.33 12.06
CA ASP A 335 -12.09 0.83 12.87
C ASP A 335 -13.17 1.19 13.91
N SER A 336 -12.93 2.24 14.68
CA SER A 336 -13.85 2.76 15.71
C SER A 336 -15.25 3.17 15.22
N LYS A 337 -15.45 3.38 13.92
CA LYS A 337 -16.76 3.65 13.30
C LYS A 337 -17.34 2.41 12.62
N GLY A 338 -16.63 1.28 12.62
CA GLY A 338 -17.04 0.06 11.93
C GLY A 338 -16.64 0.02 10.45
N TYR A 339 -15.74 0.92 10.02
CA TYR A 339 -15.24 0.97 8.65
C TYR A 339 -14.27 -0.19 8.39
N PRO A 340 -14.39 -0.91 7.26
CA PRO A 340 -13.58 -2.10 7.04
C PRO A 340 -12.12 -1.76 6.73
N LEU A 341 -11.24 -2.46 7.44
CA LEU A 341 -9.79 -2.35 7.34
C LEU A 341 -9.22 -3.62 6.70
N VAL A 342 -8.43 -3.45 5.65
CA VAL A 342 -7.90 -4.54 4.84
C VAL A 342 -6.40 -4.76 5.05
N THR A 343 -6.01 -6.03 4.94
CA THR A 343 -4.61 -6.47 4.95
C THR A 343 -4.32 -7.22 3.65
N CYS A 344 -3.22 -6.88 2.98
CA CYS A 344 -2.78 -7.54 1.76
C CYS A 344 -1.30 -7.29 1.45
N HIS A 345 -0.74 -8.09 0.54
CA HIS A 345 0.53 -7.78 -0.12
C HIS A 345 0.36 -6.71 -1.20
N ASN A 346 1.45 -6.36 -1.89
CA ASN A 346 1.58 -5.21 -2.79
C ASN A 346 1.42 -3.88 -2.02
N THR A 347 2.55 -3.40 -1.48
CA THR A 347 2.67 -2.28 -0.51
C THR A 347 2.30 -2.66 0.94
N ASP A 348 2.43 -3.95 1.27
CA ASP A 348 2.36 -4.52 2.63
C ASP A 348 1.36 -3.79 3.54
N ARG A 349 0.08 -3.88 3.16
CA ARG A 349 -1.01 -3.18 3.82
C ARG A 349 -1.40 -3.97 5.06
N LEU A 350 -1.41 -3.31 6.22
CA LEU A 350 -1.96 -3.85 7.47
C LEU A 350 -3.04 -2.92 8.00
N LEU A 351 -4.28 -3.42 8.09
CA LEU A 351 -5.44 -2.69 8.60
C LEU A 351 -5.70 -1.35 7.90
N VAL A 352 -5.40 -1.28 6.60
CA VAL A 352 -5.57 -0.06 5.81
C VAL A 352 -7.05 0.12 5.46
N PRO A 353 -7.65 1.31 5.55
CA PRO A 353 -9.02 1.53 5.09
C PRO A 353 -9.21 1.07 3.65
N TYR A 354 -10.25 0.27 3.39
CA TYR A 354 -10.38 -0.48 2.12
C TYR A 354 -10.38 0.40 0.85
N ASP A 355 -10.77 1.67 0.96
CA ASP A 355 -10.86 2.59 -0.17
C ASP A 355 -9.61 3.49 -0.34
N LEU A 356 -8.69 3.48 0.63
CA LEU A 356 -7.49 4.31 0.63
C LEU A 356 -6.52 3.80 -0.45
N GLY A 357 -6.19 4.63 -1.43
CA GLY A 357 -5.46 4.25 -2.65
C GLY A 357 -6.37 3.72 -3.79
N TRP A 358 -7.67 3.54 -3.55
CA TRP A 358 -8.60 2.92 -4.51
C TRP A 358 -9.79 3.79 -4.89
N SER A 359 -9.96 4.96 -4.27
CA SER A 359 -11.14 5.84 -4.44
C SER A 359 -11.20 6.62 -5.76
N ASN A 360 -10.51 6.14 -6.80
CA ASN A 360 -10.46 6.80 -8.10
C ASN A 360 -11.67 6.40 -8.97
N GLU A 361 -12.08 7.28 -9.88
CA GLU A 361 -13.30 7.09 -10.70
C GLU A 361 -13.28 5.84 -11.58
N ASN A 362 -12.09 5.34 -11.90
CA ASN A 362 -11.89 4.16 -12.75
C ASN A 362 -11.89 2.83 -11.99
N ILE A 363 -12.18 2.85 -10.68
CA ILE A 363 -12.21 1.66 -9.82
C ILE A 363 -13.65 1.26 -9.52
N THR A 364 -13.97 0.01 -9.81
CA THR A 364 -15.21 -0.64 -9.36
C THR A 364 -14.87 -1.63 -8.25
N PHE A 365 -15.48 -1.44 -7.09
CA PHE A 365 -15.32 -2.30 -5.91
C PHE A 365 -16.27 -3.49 -6.02
N HIS A 366 -15.78 -4.67 -5.64
CA HIS A 366 -16.59 -5.87 -5.41
C HIS A 366 -16.39 -6.27 -3.95
N LEU A 367 -17.41 -6.06 -3.14
CA LEU A 367 -17.41 -6.45 -1.73
C LEU A 367 -17.93 -7.88 -1.66
N VAL A 368 -17.14 -8.81 -1.13
CA VAL A 368 -17.45 -10.24 -1.16
C VAL A 368 -17.37 -10.81 0.25
N HIS A 369 -18.46 -11.43 0.68
CA HIS A 369 -18.50 -12.19 1.92
C HIS A 369 -17.83 -13.55 1.72
N THR A 370 -17.02 -13.98 2.70
CA THR A 370 -16.34 -15.28 2.66
C THR A 370 -16.99 -16.29 3.61
N HIS A 371 -17.23 -17.51 3.12
CA HIS A 371 -17.75 -18.63 3.91
C HIS A 371 -16.59 -19.51 4.41
N TYR A 372 -16.32 -19.51 5.72
CA TYR A 372 -15.19 -20.20 6.38
C TYR A 372 -15.46 -21.62 6.89
#